data_AF-A0A242CUS6-F1
#
_entry.id   AF-A0A242CUS6-F1
#
_cell.length_a   1.000
_cell.length_b   1.000
_cell.length_c   1.000
_cell.angle_alpha   90.00
_cell.angle_beta   90.00
_cell.angle_gamma   90.00
#
_symmetry.space_group_name_H-M   'P 1'
#
loop_
_entity.id
_entity.type
_entity.pdbx_description
1 polymer ?
#
loop_
_entity_poly.entity_id
_entity_poly.type
_entity_poly.pdbx_seq_one_letter_code
_entity_poly.pdbx_strand_id
1 'polypeptide(L)'
;MKKIKFLIKSIFLIGLLYFVSQMITWQDGRLAFRDARLNEITQSLSSQFSPSQDTSARPSAETPAQTYLYNESRQVIEETFGEAINESANRYGLNWTSYHDDFRNFMMVMYDEHDIAQGIYTNQDTILIDDTLGIGSSKASVRNQMGTRQESLQRGSRRYRIDSDADYDLFLQDDQLITFFYDVHAEDTVTAIQIINRSLETRHANDFRQNQAAILSGLRTQLFELTNATRVKFGLSPLGFSEATSETAVKHSQDMAEHRYFDHIGLDGSTPFDRMQEDGISFTAAGENLAFGQASSIYAHQGLMNSEGHRATILNDEYQFLGIGIAIDTSEQPYYTTLYHRGSAS
;
A
#
# COMPACT_ATOMS: atom_id res chain seq x y z
N MET A 1 -9.56 50.23 -35.69
CA MET A 1 -8.64 49.91 -34.56
C MET A 1 -9.21 48.81 -33.66
N LYS A 2 -9.38 47.57 -34.16
CA LYS A 2 -9.71 46.37 -33.36
C LYS A 2 -9.24 45.10 -34.09
N LYS A 3 -7.95 45.01 -34.41
CA LYS A 3 -7.26 43.78 -34.86
C LYS A 3 -5.75 44.04 -34.70
N ILE A 4 -5.22 43.88 -33.49
CA ILE A 4 -3.81 43.68 -33.07
C ILE A 4 -3.86 43.60 -31.53
N LYS A 5 -4.40 42.50 -30.98
CA LYS A 5 -4.22 42.11 -29.56
C LYS A 5 -4.27 40.59 -29.35
N PHE A 6 -4.31 39.80 -30.43
CA PHE A 6 -4.40 38.34 -30.36
C PHE A 6 -3.10 37.62 -30.76
N LEU A 7 -2.03 38.33 -31.08
CA LEU A 7 -0.78 37.73 -31.58
C LEU A 7 0.43 37.83 -30.63
N ILE A 8 0.23 38.23 -29.36
CA ILE A 8 1.33 38.33 -28.37
C ILE A 8 1.13 37.35 -27.18
N LYS A 9 -0.04 36.70 -27.05
CA LYS A 9 -0.24 35.65 -26.02
C LYS A 9 0.12 34.23 -26.48
N SER A 10 0.32 33.99 -27.77
CA SER A 10 0.63 32.65 -28.29
C SER A 10 2.12 32.33 -28.43
N ILE A 11 3.03 33.29 -28.20
CA ILE A 11 4.49 33.05 -28.27
C ILE A 11 5.11 32.88 -26.88
N PHE A 12 4.45 33.34 -25.81
CA PHE A 12 4.93 33.12 -24.43
C PHE A 12 4.54 31.76 -23.83
N LEU A 13 3.56 31.06 -24.40
CA LEU A 13 3.12 29.74 -23.92
C LEU A 13 3.87 28.57 -24.60
N ILE A 14 4.45 28.80 -25.77
CA ILE A 14 5.24 27.79 -26.51
C ILE A 14 6.73 27.84 -26.12
N GLY A 15 7.20 28.95 -25.55
CA GLY A 15 8.57 29.07 -25.00
C GLY A 15 8.77 28.53 -23.58
N LEU A 16 7.69 28.34 -22.79
CA LEU A 16 7.79 27.83 -21.41
C LEU A 16 7.73 26.29 -21.35
N LEU A 17 7.18 25.64 -22.37
CA LEU A 17 7.18 24.19 -22.54
C LEU A 17 8.49 23.63 -23.11
N TYR A 18 9.39 24.49 -23.61
CA TYR A 18 10.70 24.06 -24.13
C TYR A 18 11.86 24.17 -23.12
N PHE A 19 11.60 24.69 -21.91
CA PHE A 19 12.64 24.88 -20.87
C PHE A 19 12.47 23.99 -19.63
N VAL A 20 11.43 23.16 -19.56
CA VAL A 20 11.27 22.16 -18.49
C VAL A 20 11.85 20.79 -18.88
N SER A 21 12.27 20.60 -20.14
CA SER A 21 12.79 19.31 -20.64
C SER A 21 14.28 19.05 -20.33
N GLN A 22 14.97 19.88 -19.53
CA GLN A 22 16.42 19.74 -19.29
C GLN A 22 16.86 19.97 -17.83
N MET A 23 16.08 19.53 -16.85
CA MET A 23 16.58 19.42 -15.46
C MET A 23 16.06 18.15 -14.75
N ILE A 24 16.35 17.00 -15.33
CA ILE A 24 16.29 15.72 -14.61
C ILE A 24 17.64 15.04 -14.80
N THR A 25 18.56 15.26 -13.87
CA THR A 25 19.71 14.36 -13.69
C THR A 25 19.33 13.31 -12.68
N TRP A 26 19.39 12.06 -13.12
CA TRP A 26 19.24 10.87 -12.31
C TRP A 26 20.43 10.78 -11.33
N GLN A 27 20.22 11.10 -10.07
CA GLN A 27 21.18 10.80 -9.01
C GLN A 27 20.41 10.40 -7.73
N ASP A 28 20.72 9.20 -7.25
CA ASP A 28 20.40 8.70 -5.92
C ASP A 28 18.91 8.44 -5.57
N GLY A 29 18.16 7.86 -6.50
CA GLY A 29 17.03 6.99 -6.13
C GLY A 29 15.89 7.59 -5.30
N ARG A 30 15.67 8.92 -5.37
CA ARG A 30 14.47 9.57 -4.81
C ARG A 30 13.89 10.63 -5.75
N LEU A 31 12.57 10.65 -5.87
CA LEU A 31 11.78 11.80 -6.29
C LEU A 31 11.29 12.52 -5.03
N ALA A 32 11.67 13.79 -4.87
CA ALA A 32 11.10 14.68 -3.86
C ALA A 32 9.98 15.51 -4.53
N PHE A 33 8.74 15.36 -4.06
CA PHE A 33 7.63 16.18 -4.53
C PHE A 33 7.77 17.61 -3.99
N ARG A 34 8.05 18.57 -4.87
CA ARG A 34 7.81 19.99 -4.62
C ARG A 34 6.76 20.47 -5.61
N ASP A 35 5.49 20.37 -5.25
CA ASP A 35 4.46 21.12 -5.95
C ASP A 35 3.60 21.92 -4.96
N ALA A 36 3.88 23.22 -4.89
CA ALA A 36 3.26 24.16 -3.96
C ALA A 36 1.83 24.57 -4.37
N ARG A 37 1.32 24.09 -5.51
CA ARG A 37 -0.04 24.42 -6.00
C ARG A 37 -1.11 23.41 -5.60
N LEU A 38 -0.75 22.22 -5.11
CA LEU A 38 -1.72 21.26 -4.57
C LEU A 38 -2.22 21.68 -3.18
N ASN A 39 -1.38 22.35 -2.38
CA ASN A 39 -1.69 22.74 -1.01
C ASN A 39 -2.93 23.65 -0.85
N GLU A 40 -3.28 24.48 -1.85
CA GLU A 40 -4.47 25.35 -1.80
C GLU A 40 -5.78 24.57 -2.04
N ILE A 41 -5.74 23.48 -2.82
CA ILE A 41 -6.89 22.60 -3.02
C ILE A 41 -7.04 21.67 -1.80
N THR A 42 -5.93 21.15 -1.27
CA THR A 42 -5.90 20.29 -0.07
C THR A 42 -6.42 20.99 1.18
N GLN A 43 -6.12 22.29 1.39
CA GLN A 43 -6.68 23.06 2.50
C GLN A 43 -8.20 23.25 2.44
N SER A 44 -8.79 23.27 1.24
CA SER A 44 -10.24 23.39 1.10
C SER A 44 -10.95 22.07 1.44
N LEU A 45 -10.33 20.93 1.12
CA LEU A 45 -10.85 19.59 1.38
C LEU A 45 -10.64 19.14 2.84
N SER A 46 -9.51 19.51 3.47
CA SER A 46 -9.24 19.18 4.87
C SER A 46 -10.23 19.79 5.86
N SER A 47 -10.84 20.93 5.49
CA SER A 47 -11.91 21.56 6.29
C SER A 47 -13.24 20.79 6.25
N GLN A 48 -13.44 19.90 5.27
CA GLN A 48 -14.65 19.09 5.12
C GLN A 48 -14.52 17.68 5.73
N PHE A 49 -13.30 17.22 5.99
CA PHE A 49 -13.00 15.91 6.56
C PHE A 49 -12.31 16.00 7.93
N SER A 50 -12.82 16.85 8.81
CA SER A 50 -12.52 16.70 10.25
C SER A 50 -13.25 15.45 10.76
N PRO A 51 -12.54 14.42 11.28
CA PRO A 51 -13.19 13.32 11.98
C PRO A 51 -13.96 13.88 13.17
N SER A 52 -15.25 13.55 13.28
CA SER A 52 -15.96 13.79 14.54
C SER A 52 -15.20 13.07 15.66
N GLN A 53 -14.80 13.80 16.70
CA GLN A 53 -14.23 13.26 17.93
C GLN A 53 -15.28 12.51 18.78
N ASP A 54 -16.17 11.76 18.13
CA ASP A 54 -17.11 10.89 18.82
C ASP A 54 -16.51 9.49 18.91
N THR A 55 -15.76 9.27 19.99
CA THR A 55 -15.21 7.96 20.36
C THR A 55 -16.29 7.01 20.92
N SER A 56 -17.58 7.38 20.90
CA SER A 56 -18.66 6.64 21.55
C SER A 56 -19.51 5.77 20.61
N ALA A 57 -18.89 5.09 19.64
CA ALA A 57 -19.57 4.00 18.91
C ALA A 57 -18.59 3.04 18.21
N ARG A 58 -17.53 2.58 18.89
CA ARG A 58 -16.74 1.43 18.40
C ARG A 58 -17.47 0.15 18.86
N PRO A 59 -17.99 -0.71 17.96
CA PRO A 59 -18.49 -2.01 18.38
C PRO A 59 -17.32 -2.77 18.99
N SER A 60 -17.41 -3.03 20.30
CA SER A 60 -16.50 -3.88 21.03
C SER A 60 -16.71 -5.32 20.58
N ALA A 61 -16.06 -5.72 19.49
CA ALA A 61 -15.77 -7.12 19.25
C ALA A 61 -14.62 -7.48 20.20
N GLU A 62 -14.97 -8.00 21.38
CA GLU A 62 -14.03 -8.55 22.36
C GLU A 62 -13.36 -9.79 21.77
N THR A 63 -12.33 -9.61 20.95
CA THR A 63 -11.28 -10.61 20.81
C THR A 63 -10.19 -10.20 21.78
N PRO A 64 -9.89 -10.98 22.84
CA PRO A 64 -8.80 -10.64 23.73
C PRO A 64 -7.54 -10.52 22.89
N ALA A 65 -6.91 -9.33 22.86
CA ALA A 65 -5.59 -9.16 22.30
C ALA A 65 -4.61 -9.92 23.21
N GLN A 66 -4.52 -11.23 22.99
CA GLN A 66 -3.67 -12.17 23.68
C GLN A 66 -3.39 -13.26 22.67
N THR A 67 -2.23 -13.19 22.03
CA THR A 67 -1.34 -14.33 21.76
C THR A 67 -0.31 -13.79 20.78
N TYR A 68 0.94 -13.80 21.18
CA TYR A 68 2.04 -13.63 20.26
C TYR A 68 2.11 -14.89 19.38
N LEU A 69 1.59 -14.82 18.15
CA LEU A 69 1.35 -16.00 17.30
C LEU A 69 2.59 -16.47 16.53
N TYR A 70 3.73 -15.79 16.72
CA TYR A 70 4.94 -16.18 16.00
C TYR A 70 5.42 -17.56 16.48
N ASN A 71 5.78 -18.44 15.54
CA ASN A 71 6.18 -19.82 15.80
C ASN A 71 5.07 -20.73 16.39
N GLU A 72 3.81 -20.29 16.35
CA GLU A 72 2.64 -21.14 16.60
C GLU A 72 2.31 -22.00 15.37
N SER A 73 1.57 -23.09 15.59
CA SER A 73 1.10 -23.94 14.49
C SER A 73 -0.12 -23.35 13.79
N ARG A 74 -0.29 -23.65 12.51
CA ARG A 74 -1.48 -23.31 11.73
C ARG A 74 -2.76 -23.76 12.41
N GLN A 75 -2.74 -24.93 13.04
CA GLN A 75 -3.88 -25.45 13.79
C GLN A 75 -4.29 -24.49 14.93
N VAL A 76 -3.34 -24.02 15.74
CA VAL A 76 -3.64 -23.10 16.86
C VAL A 76 -4.21 -21.77 16.33
N ILE A 77 -3.67 -21.28 15.22
CA ILE A 77 -4.15 -20.05 14.58
C ILE A 77 -5.57 -20.25 14.04
N GLU A 78 -5.84 -21.36 13.36
CA GLU A 78 -7.17 -21.66 12.79
C GLU A 78 -8.23 -21.94 13.87
N GLU A 79 -7.84 -22.51 15.00
CA GLU A 79 -8.71 -22.65 16.19
C GLU A 79 -9.12 -21.29 16.77
N THR A 80 -8.27 -20.26 16.60
CA THR A 80 -8.49 -18.92 17.17
C THR A 80 -9.18 -17.97 16.20
N PHE A 81 -8.78 -17.98 14.93
CA PHE A 81 -9.19 -17.00 13.91
C PHE A 81 -10.10 -17.57 12.82
N GLY A 82 -10.39 -18.87 12.86
CA GLY A 82 -11.17 -19.56 11.84
C GLY A 82 -10.32 -20.06 10.68
N GLU A 83 -10.99 -20.62 9.67
CA GLU A 83 -10.34 -21.22 8.51
C GLU A 83 -9.64 -20.16 7.63
N ALA A 84 -8.58 -20.58 6.96
CA ALA A 84 -7.88 -19.77 5.97
C ALA A 84 -8.82 -19.29 4.85
N ILE A 85 -8.72 -18.01 4.49
CA ILE A 85 -9.56 -17.39 3.45
C ILE A 85 -8.88 -17.44 2.08
N ASN A 86 -7.67 -16.90 1.96
CA ASN A 86 -6.88 -16.92 0.73
C ASN A 86 -5.43 -17.29 1.00
N GLU A 87 -4.75 -17.79 -0.04
CA GLU A 87 -3.30 -17.90 -0.08
C GLU A 87 -2.74 -17.05 -1.22
N SER A 88 -1.64 -16.35 -0.97
CA SER A 88 -1.04 -15.44 -1.94
C SER A 88 0.49 -15.53 -1.91
N ALA A 89 1.06 -15.83 -3.07
CA ALA A 89 2.51 -15.90 -3.22
C ALA A 89 3.16 -14.52 -3.02
N ASN A 90 4.39 -14.55 -2.54
CA ASN A 90 5.16 -13.32 -2.34
C ASN A 90 6.66 -13.62 -2.46
N ARG A 91 7.50 -12.61 -2.23
CA ARG A 91 8.96 -12.68 -2.40
C ARG A 91 9.72 -13.46 -1.32
N TYR A 92 9.06 -13.89 -0.25
CA TYR A 92 9.67 -14.62 0.87
C TYR A 92 9.82 -16.12 0.63
N GLY A 93 9.35 -16.63 -0.52
CA GLY A 93 9.40 -18.07 -0.84
C GLY A 93 8.34 -18.90 -0.11
N LEU A 94 7.52 -18.26 0.74
CA LEU A 94 6.34 -18.80 1.39
C LEU A 94 5.09 -18.03 0.90
N ASN A 95 3.91 -18.60 1.10
CA ASN A 95 2.64 -17.91 0.81
C ASN A 95 2.13 -17.18 2.06
N TRP A 96 1.55 -16.00 1.86
CA TRP A 96 0.70 -15.38 2.87
C TRP A 96 -0.67 -16.05 2.85
N THR A 97 -1.10 -16.56 3.99
CA THR A 97 -2.46 -17.08 4.23
C THR A 97 -3.24 -16.04 5.02
N SER A 98 -4.39 -15.59 4.50
CA SER A 98 -5.22 -14.56 5.15
C SER A 98 -6.30 -15.16 6.05
N TYR A 99 -6.58 -14.46 7.16
CA TYR A 99 -7.59 -14.79 8.16
C TYR A 99 -8.37 -13.53 8.51
N HIS A 100 -9.69 -13.59 8.42
CA HIS A 100 -10.58 -12.50 8.83
C HIS A 100 -12.06 -12.92 8.80
N ASP A 101 -12.90 -12.18 9.50
CA ASP A 101 -14.36 -12.21 9.33
C ASP A 101 -14.81 -10.94 8.59
N ASP A 102 -15.08 -11.06 7.29
CA ASP A 102 -15.43 -9.90 6.42
C ASP A 102 -14.44 -8.72 6.57
N PHE A 103 -13.15 -9.03 6.44
CA PHE A 103 -12.01 -8.16 6.68
C PHE A 103 -11.89 -7.56 8.10
N ARG A 104 -12.70 -7.99 9.08
CA ARG A 104 -12.47 -7.72 10.51
C ARG A 104 -11.46 -8.71 11.08
N ASN A 105 -10.72 -8.26 12.09
CA ASN A 105 -9.61 -9.02 12.70
C ASN A 105 -8.60 -9.51 11.66
N PHE A 106 -8.36 -8.70 10.62
CA PHE A 106 -7.53 -9.08 9.48
C PHE A 106 -6.10 -9.39 9.89
N MET A 107 -5.65 -10.58 9.51
CA MET A 107 -4.28 -11.03 9.66
C MET A 107 -3.84 -11.80 8.43
N MET A 108 -2.55 -11.75 8.13
CA MET A 108 -1.91 -12.69 7.21
C MET A 108 -0.79 -13.41 7.94
N VAL A 109 -0.62 -14.71 7.66
CA VAL A 109 0.42 -15.55 8.24
C VAL A 109 1.14 -16.32 7.13
N MET A 110 2.47 -16.41 7.18
CA MET A 110 3.24 -17.32 6.36
C MET A 110 3.64 -18.54 7.18
N TYR A 111 3.40 -19.73 6.65
CA TYR A 111 3.78 -21.00 7.29
C TYR A 111 4.93 -21.66 6.55
N ASP A 112 5.80 -22.35 7.29
CA ASP A 112 6.80 -23.27 6.70
C ASP A 112 6.21 -24.64 6.35
N GLU A 113 7.04 -25.56 5.89
CA GLU A 113 6.63 -26.93 5.51
C GLU A 113 6.09 -27.79 6.67
N HIS A 114 6.23 -27.33 7.92
CA HIS A 114 5.71 -27.98 9.12
C HIS A 114 4.47 -27.26 9.68
N ASP A 115 3.87 -26.37 8.90
CA ASP A 115 2.73 -25.53 9.30
C ASP A 115 3.03 -24.63 10.50
N ILE A 116 4.27 -24.17 10.65
CA ILE A 116 4.67 -23.25 11.73
C ILE A 116 4.78 -21.82 11.21
N ALA A 117 4.22 -20.86 11.93
CA ALA A 117 4.19 -19.45 11.55
C ALA A 117 5.61 -18.82 11.51
N GLN A 118 6.04 -18.40 10.33
CA GLN A 118 7.32 -17.74 10.05
C GLN A 118 7.20 -16.26 9.67
N GLY A 119 5.99 -15.78 9.40
CA GLY A 119 5.72 -14.38 9.18
C GLY A 119 4.29 -14.03 9.51
N ILE A 120 4.05 -12.84 10.06
CA ILE A 120 2.74 -12.36 10.47
C ILE A 120 2.59 -10.90 10.03
N TYR A 121 1.41 -10.51 9.60
CA TYR A 121 1.01 -9.13 9.40
C TYR A 121 -0.38 -8.91 9.97
N THR A 122 -0.61 -7.78 10.63
CA THR A 122 -1.94 -7.29 10.96
C THR A 122 -1.98 -5.76 10.97
N ASN A 123 -3.14 -5.21 10.61
CA ASN A 123 -3.47 -3.78 10.79
C ASN A 123 -4.61 -3.57 11.79
N GLN A 124 -5.00 -4.62 12.52
CA GLN A 124 -6.08 -4.60 13.50
C GLN A 124 -5.58 -5.09 14.86
N ASP A 125 -6.43 -4.94 15.88
CA ASP A 125 -6.09 -5.14 17.29
C ASP A 125 -6.02 -6.65 17.62
N THR A 126 -5.35 -7.46 16.78
CA THR A 126 -5.29 -8.92 16.85
C THR A 126 -4.04 -9.46 17.56
N ILE A 127 -2.93 -8.72 17.54
CA ILE A 127 -1.69 -9.12 18.22
C ILE A 127 -1.17 -8.00 19.11
N LEU A 128 -0.48 -8.39 20.18
CA LEU A 128 0.37 -7.52 20.99
C LEU A 128 1.81 -8.04 20.95
N ILE A 129 2.77 -7.13 20.92
CA ILE A 129 4.18 -7.42 21.16
C ILE A 129 4.47 -7.11 22.63
N ASP A 130 5.08 -8.08 23.33
CA ASP A 130 5.38 -8.01 24.76
C ASP A 130 4.17 -7.57 25.62
N ASP A 131 2.98 -8.08 25.28
CA ASP A 131 1.70 -7.82 25.95
C ASP A 131 1.26 -6.34 26.05
N THR A 132 1.95 -5.42 25.36
CA THR A 132 1.80 -3.97 25.60
C THR A 132 1.86 -3.11 24.35
N LEU A 133 2.65 -3.48 23.35
CA LEU A 133 2.71 -2.74 22.09
C LEU A 133 1.74 -3.33 21.09
N GLY A 134 0.87 -2.49 20.55
CA GLY A 134 -0.16 -2.89 19.59
C GLY A 134 -0.55 -1.73 18.70
N ILE A 135 -1.63 -1.93 17.96
CA ILE A 135 -2.26 -0.84 17.21
C ILE A 135 -2.64 0.30 18.17
N GLY A 136 -2.36 1.54 17.78
CA GLY A 136 -2.60 2.73 18.58
C GLY A 136 -1.48 3.08 19.58
N SER A 137 -0.49 2.20 19.80
CA SER A 137 0.71 2.59 20.56
C SER A 137 1.44 3.74 19.87
N SER A 138 2.05 4.65 20.64
CA SER A 138 2.84 5.74 20.05
C SER A 138 4.23 5.25 19.62
N LYS A 139 4.81 5.87 18.58
CA LYS A 139 6.21 5.68 18.19
C LYS A 139 7.20 5.86 19.34
N ALA A 140 6.91 6.78 20.27
CA ALA A 140 7.73 6.98 21.46
C ALA A 140 7.71 5.76 22.39
N SER A 141 6.53 5.17 22.64
CA SER A 141 6.39 3.95 23.43
C SER A 141 7.10 2.77 22.77
N VAL A 142 6.93 2.60 21.45
CA VAL A 142 7.61 1.54 20.68
C VAL A 142 9.13 1.66 20.83
N ARG A 143 9.71 2.83 20.58
CA ARG A 143 11.17 3.04 20.67
C ARG A 143 11.71 2.88 22.10
N ASN A 144 10.96 3.31 23.10
CA ASN A 144 11.35 3.15 24.51
C ASN A 144 11.44 1.66 24.89
N GLN A 145 10.49 0.86 24.41
CA GLN A 145 10.39 -0.54 24.80
C GLN A 145 11.24 -1.47 23.92
N MET A 146 11.21 -1.30 22.60
CA MET A 146 11.95 -2.17 21.66
C MET A 146 13.45 -1.83 21.58
N GLY A 147 13.86 -0.65 22.06
CA GLY A 147 15.27 -0.22 22.09
C GLY A 147 15.78 0.26 20.73
N THR A 148 16.89 -0.33 20.25
CA THR A 148 17.62 0.20 19.08
C THR A 148 16.99 -0.27 17.77
N ARG A 149 16.46 0.68 17.00
CA ARG A 149 15.96 0.42 15.64
C ARG A 149 17.10 0.00 14.70
N GLN A 150 16.74 -0.77 13.67
CA GLN A 150 17.60 -1.06 12.54
C GLN A 150 17.67 0.16 11.60
N GLU A 151 18.88 0.48 11.14
CA GLU A 151 19.11 1.54 10.14
C GLU A 151 19.26 0.99 8.71
N SER A 152 19.25 -0.34 8.58
CA SER A 152 19.32 -1.02 7.29
C SER A 152 18.70 -2.39 7.38
N LEU A 153 18.17 -2.86 6.26
CA LEU A 153 17.68 -4.23 6.09
C LEU A 153 18.54 -4.95 5.05
N GLN A 154 19.10 -6.10 5.43
CA GLN A 154 19.80 -6.98 4.51
C GLN A 154 18.78 -7.88 3.81
N ARG A 155 18.79 -7.90 2.46
CA ARG A 155 17.97 -8.80 1.64
C ARG A 155 18.86 -9.49 0.61
N GLY A 156 19.04 -10.80 0.75
CA GLY A 156 20.07 -11.54 0.03
C GLY A 156 21.44 -10.86 0.17
N SER A 157 22.08 -10.53 -0.96
CA SER A 157 23.36 -9.80 -1.00
C SER A 157 23.22 -8.28 -0.91
N ARG A 158 22.02 -7.72 -1.05
CA ARG A 158 21.78 -6.28 -1.06
C ARG A 158 21.45 -5.76 0.34
N ARG A 159 21.94 -4.55 0.64
CA ARG A 159 21.61 -3.84 1.86
C ARG A 159 20.80 -2.60 1.51
N TYR A 160 19.62 -2.48 2.11
CA TYR A 160 18.72 -1.35 1.94
C TYR A 160 18.84 -0.44 3.15
N ARG A 161 19.03 0.86 2.94
CA ARG A 161 19.05 1.84 4.03
C ARG A 161 17.61 2.09 4.49
N ILE A 162 17.41 2.16 5.81
CA ILE A 162 16.16 2.60 6.42
C ILE A 162 16.39 4.01 6.94
N ASP A 163 15.68 4.95 6.35
CA ASP A 163 15.86 6.36 6.67
C ASP A 163 15.41 6.68 8.09
N SER A 164 15.95 7.73 8.68
CA SER A 164 15.62 8.14 10.05
C SER A 164 14.21 8.70 10.18
N ASP A 165 13.68 9.23 9.08
CA ASP A 165 12.35 9.82 8.91
C ASP A 165 11.35 8.84 8.28
N ALA A 166 11.68 7.55 8.20
CA ALA A 166 10.74 6.54 7.74
C ALA A 166 9.47 6.52 8.61
N ASP A 167 8.36 6.20 7.94
CA ASP A 167 7.02 6.02 8.51
C ASP A 167 6.85 4.63 9.17
N TYR A 168 7.95 3.93 9.40
CA TYR A 168 8.02 2.70 10.18
C TYR A 168 9.35 2.64 10.95
N ASP A 169 9.36 1.87 12.04
CA ASP A 169 10.59 1.40 12.67
C ASP A 169 10.70 -0.11 12.51
N LEU A 170 11.92 -0.59 12.27
CA LEU A 170 12.25 -2.00 12.20
C LEU A 170 13.15 -2.36 13.38
N PHE A 171 12.84 -3.45 14.07
CA PHE A 171 13.65 -3.99 15.16
C PHE A 171 14.07 -5.43 14.83
N LEU A 172 15.23 -5.82 15.32
CA LEU A 172 15.68 -7.21 15.29
C LEU A 172 15.73 -7.71 16.72
N GLN A 173 14.85 -8.66 17.04
CA GLN A 173 14.81 -9.33 18.33
C GLN A 173 14.90 -10.83 18.08
N ASP A 174 15.92 -11.45 18.66
CA ASP A 174 16.34 -12.82 18.35
C ASP A 174 16.53 -13.01 16.83
N ASP A 175 15.64 -13.74 16.18
CA ASP A 175 15.63 -13.99 14.73
C ASP A 175 14.43 -13.37 14.01
N GLN A 176 13.78 -12.40 14.64
CA GLN A 176 12.57 -11.76 14.12
C GLN A 176 12.83 -10.31 13.73
N LEU A 177 12.42 -9.99 12.51
CA LEU A 177 12.30 -8.64 12.01
C LEU A 177 10.89 -8.14 12.33
N ILE A 178 10.79 -7.28 13.33
CA ILE A 178 9.52 -6.70 13.78
C ILE A 178 9.43 -5.27 13.27
N THR A 179 8.48 -5.02 12.37
CA THR A 179 8.20 -3.71 11.79
C THR A 179 6.92 -3.15 12.39
N PHE A 180 7.01 -1.94 12.93
CA PHE A 180 5.87 -1.13 13.35
C PHE A 180 5.66 -0.02 12.32
N PHE A 181 4.51 -0.01 11.66
CA PHE A 181 4.12 1.04 10.72
C PHE A 181 3.33 2.13 11.46
N TYR A 182 3.60 3.39 11.13
CA TYR A 182 3.02 4.55 11.80
C TYR A 182 2.11 5.36 10.86
N ASP A 183 1.06 5.95 11.44
CA ASP A 183 0.27 6.98 10.78
C ASP A 183 0.92 8.36 10.98
N VAL A 184 1.50 8.91 9.92
CA VAL A 184 2.10 10.26 9.99
C VAL A 184 1.05 11.36 10.14
N HIS A 185 -0.23 11.03 9.91
CA HIS A 185 -1.37 11.94 10.04
C HIS A 185 -2.11 11.78 11.38
N ALA A 186 -1.70 10.81 12.23
CA ALA A 186 -2.29 10.57 13.54
C ALA A 186 -1.19 10.37 14.60
N GLU A 187 -0.38 11.42 14.80
CA GLU A 187 0.63 11.51 15.86
C GLU A 187 1.64 10.33 15.91
N ASP A 188 2.01 9.79 14.75
CA ASP A 188 2.89 8.62 14.63
C ASP A 188 2.41 7.42 15.48
N THR A 189 1.10 7.17 15.48
CA THR A 189 0.52 5.99 16.14
C THR A 189 0.66 4.74 15.27
N VAL A 190 0.84 3.58 15.90
CA VAL A 190 0.99 2.29 15.23
C VAL A 190 -0.31 1.92 14.50
N THR A 191 -0.22 1.70 13.19
CA THR A 191 -1.37 1.30 12.35
C THR A 191 -1.34 -0.15 11.93
N ALA A 192 -0.14 -0.73 11.87
CA ALA A 192 0.08 -2.11 11.49
C ALA A 192 1.39 -2.62 12.09
N ILE A 193 1.46 -3.94 12.25
CA ILE A 193 2.62 -4.67 12.74
C ILE A 193 2.93 -5.78 11.74
N GLN A 194 4.20 -5.96 11.43
CA GLN A 194 4.70 -7.08 10.64
C GLN A 194 5.83 -7.77 11.42
N ILE A 195 5.80 -9.09 11.49
CA ILE A 195 6.86 -9.92 12.05
C ILE A 195 7.32 -10.86 10.94
N ILE A 196 8.60 -10.90 10.64
CA ILE A 196 9.17 -11.80 9.62
C ILE A 196 10.37 -12.52 10.22
N ASN A 197 10.44 -13.84 10.06
CA ASN A 197 11.67 -14.58 10.34
C ASN A 197 12.80 -14.01 9.47
N ARG A 198 13.86 -13.50 10.10
CA ARG A 198 14.99 -12.82 9.45
C ARG A 198 15.59 -13.63 8.31
N SER A 199 15.62 -14.94 8.42
CA SER A 199 16.19 -15.81 7.41
C SER A 199 15.38 -15.87 6.10
N LEU A 200 14.10 -15.49 6.11
CA LEU A 200 13.30 -15.36 4.88
C LEU A 200 13.76 -14.19 4.00
N GLU A 201 14.32 -13.13 4.59
CA GLU A 201 14.88 -12.01 3.83
C GLU A 201 16.19 -12.38 3.11
N THR A 202 16.90 -13.43 3.54
CA THR A 202 18.18 -13.85 2.96
C THR A 202 18.07 -15.05 2.04
N ARG A 203 17.14 -15.99 2.29
CA ARG A 203 17.05 -17.28 1.59
C ARG A 203 16.53 -17.22 0.15
N HIS A 204 15.62 -16.29 -0.18
CA HIS A 204 14.82 -16.36 -1.43
C HIS A 204 15.08 -15.24 -2.44
N ALA A 205 16.27 -14.61 -2.39
CA ALA A 205 16.60 -13.46 -3.25
C ALA A 205 16.56 -13.74 -4.77
N ASN A 206 16.54 -15.00 -5.20
CA ASN A 206 16.54 -15.41 -6.61
C ASN A 206 15.20 -15.96 -7.13
N ASP A 207 14.21 -16.19 -6.25
CA ASP A 207 12.99 -16.94 -6.60
C ASP A 207 11.97 -16.08 -7.35
N PHE A 208 12.12 -14.76 -7.27
CA PHE A 208 11.21 -13.80 -7.90
C PHE A 208 11.07 -14.02 -9.41
N ARG A 209 12.17 -14.31 -10.12
CA ARG A 209 12.16 -14.51 -11.58
C ARG A 209 11.47 -15.80 -12.01
N GLN A 210 11.52 -16.85 -11.19
CA GLN A 210 10.93 -18.14 -11.53
C GLN A 210 9.42 -18.15 -11.26
N ASN A 211 8.97 -17.42 -10.24
CA ASN A 211 7.58 -17.40 -9.78
C ASN A 211 6.90 -16.04 -10.01
N GLN A 212 7.40 -15.25 -10.96
CA GLN A 212 6.96 -13.87 -11.16
C GLN A 212 5.44 -13.73 -11.31
N ALA A 213 4.80 -14.54 -12.16
CA ALA A 213 3.36 -14.48 -12.37
C ALA A 213 2.56 -14.77 -11.08
N ALA A 214 2.99 -15.78 -10.31
CA ALA A 214 2.36 -16.10 -9.03
C ALA A 214 2.55 -14.97 -8.02
N ILE A 215 3.74 -14.38 -7.95
CA ILE A 215 4.04 -13.26 -7.05
C ILE A 215 3.23 -12.02 -7.42
N LEU A 216 3.13 -11.66 -8.71
CA LEU A 216 2.30 -10.53 -9.15
C LEU A 216 0.83 -10.74 -8.79
N SER A 217 0.30 -11.95 -9.00
CA SER A 217 -1.05 -12.32 -8.57
C SER A 217 -1.21 -12.21 -7.05
N GLY A 218 -0.24 -12.71 -6.29
CA GLY A 218 -0.28 -12.65 -4.83
C GLY A 218 -0.18 -11.22 -4.27
N LEU A 219 0.67 -10.37 -4.86
CA LEU A 219 0.71 -8.94 -4.54
C LEU A 219 -0.63 -8.25 -4.81
N ARG A 220 -1.32 -8.62 -5.90
CA ARG A 220 -2.66 -8.11 -6.23
C ARG A 220 -3.67 -8.50 -5.16
N THR A 221 -3.72 -9.78 -4.78
CA THR A 221 -4.58 -10.29 -3.71
C THR A 221 -4.30 -9.58 -2.39
N GLN A 222 -3.04 -9.48 -1.98
CA GLN A 222 -2.64 -8.79 -0.75
C GLN A 222 -3.08 -7.33 -0.75
N LEU A 223 -2.86 -6.59 -1.84
CA LEU A 223 -3.23 -5.16 -1.89
C LEU A 223 -4.75 -4.96 -1.82
N PHE A 224 -5.53 -5.87 -2.41
CA PHE A 224 -6.99 -5.87 -2.29
C PHE A 224 -7.43 -6.08 -0.84
N GLU A 225 -6.93 -7.14 -0.19
CA GLU A 225 -7.29 -7.48 1.18
C GLU A 225 -6.84 -6.39 2.17
N LEU A 226 -5.64 -5.84 2.01
CA LEU A 226 -5.12 -4.72 2.81
C LEU A 226 -6.00 -3.47 2.68
N THR A 227 -6.42 -3.14 1.46
CA THR A 227 -7.31 -2.00 1.20
C THR A 227 -8.64 -2.18 1.92
N ASN A 228 -9.26 -3.35 1.80
CA ASN A 228 -10.55 -3.63 2.44
C ASN A 228 -10.46 -3.76 3.96
N ALA A 229 -9.40 -4.39 4.50
CA ALA A 229 -9.15 -4.43 5.93
C ALA A 229 -9.00 -3.02 6.52
N THR A 230 -8.30 -2.12 5.81
CA THR A 230 -8.23 -0.72 6.20
C THR A 230 -9.60 -0.04 6.13
N ARG A 231 -10.37 -0.22 5.05
CA ARG A 231 -11.71 0.36 4.93
C ARG A 231 -12.63 -0.07 6.07
N VAL A 232 -12.66 -1.37 6.38
CA VAL A 232 -13.44 -1.93 7.49
C VAL A 232 -12.99 -1.38 8.84
N LYS A 233 -11.67 -1.23 9.07
CA LYS A 233 -11.13 -0.58 10.27
C LYS A 233 -11.63 0.87 10.45
N PHE A 234 -11.86 1.58 9.34
CA PHE A 234 -12.41 2.94 9.32
C PHE A 234 -13.96 2.97 9.23
N GLY A 235 -14.64 1.84 9.40
CA GLY A 235 -16.11 1.77 9.41
C GLY A 235 -16.76 1.82 8.02
N LEU A 236 -15.98 1.66 6.95
CA LEU A 236 -16.48 1.66 5.58
C LEU A 236 -16.76 0.24 5.09
N SER A 237 -17.68 0.10 4.15
CA SER A 237 -17.92 -1.17 3.48
C SER A 237 -16.72 -1.60 2.63
N PRO A 238 -16.41 -2.91 2.58
CA PRO A 238 -15.40 -3.43 1.67
C PRO A 238 -15.84 -3.22 0.22
N LEU A 239 -14.85 -3.02 -0.65
CA LEU A 239 -15.03 -2.90 -2.10
C LEU A 239 -15.08 -4.31 -2.71
N GLY A 240 -15.96 -4.50 -3.69
CA GLY A 240 -15.95 -5.68 -4.55
C GLY A 240 -14.75 -5.66 -5.48
N PHE A 241 -14.14 -6.83 -5.71
CA PHE A 241 -13.11 -6.94 -6.73
C PHE A 241 -13.72 -6.85 -8.14
N SER A 242 -13.12 -6.06 -9.02
CA SER A 242 -13.55 -5.90 -10.42
C SER A 242 -12.43 -6.34 -11.36
N GLU A 243 -12.58 -7.51 -11.99
CA GLU A 243 -11.58 -8.05 -12.93
C GLU A 243 -11.42 -7.15 -14.16
N ALA A 244 -12.52 -6.65 -14.75
CA ALA A 244 -12.46 -5.73 -15.89
C ALA A 244 -11.65 -4.46 -15.55
N THR A 245 -11.88 -3.88 -14.37
CA THR A 245 -11.09 -2.74 -13.89
C THR A 245 -9.64 -3.10 -13.58
N SER A 246 -9.40 -4.34 -13.11
CA SER A 246 -8.06 -4.87 -12.90
C SER A 246 -7.29 -4.98 -14.21
N GLU A 247 -7.92 -5.41 -15.31
CA GLU A 247 -7.30 -5.46 -16.64
C GLU A 247 -6.86 -4.06 -17.10
N THR A 248 -7.70 -3.03 -16.94
CA THR A 248 -7.34 -1.63 -17.22
C THR A 248 -6.14 -1.17 -16.38
N ALA A 249 -6.16 -1.46 -15.08
CA ALA A 249 -5.06 -1.11 -14.19
C ALA A 249 -3.76 -1.84 -14.56
N VAL A 250 -3.83 -3.11 -15.00
CA VAL A 250 -2.66 -3.89 -15.45
C VAL A 250 -2.04 -3.24 -16.69
N LYS A 251 -2.85 -2.82 -17.67
CA LYS A 251 -2.36 -2.13 -18.87
C LYS A 251 -1.58 -0.87 -18.51
N HIS A 252 -2.07 -0.05 -17.57
CA HIS A 252 -1.37 1.15 -17.14
C HIS A 252 -0.07 0.86 -16.40
N SER A 253 -0.09 -0.12 -15.47
CA SER A 253 1.15 -0.56 -14.80
C SER A 253 2.18 -1.10 -15.79
N GLN A 254 1.75 -1.84 -16.82
CA GLN A 254 2.62 -2.34 -17.89
C GLN A 254 3.21 -1.18 -18.70
N ASP A 255 2.39 -0.21 -19.10
CA ASP A 255 2.86 0.97 -19.85
C ASP A 255 3.94 1.74 -19.06
N MET A 256 3.69 1.99 -17.77
CA MET A 256 4.66 2.62 -16.87
C MET A 256 5.96 1.81 -16.74
N ALA A 257 5.85 0.48 -16.58
CA ALA A 257 7.00 -0.41 -16.42
C ALA A 257 7.85 -0.54 -17.70
N GLU A 258 7.20 -0.64 -18.86
CA GLU A 258 7.85 -0.78 -20.17
C GLU A 258 8.56 0.50 -20.59
N HIS A 259 7.93 1.64 -20.36
CA HIS A 259 8.45 2.95 -20.77
C HIS A 259 9.19 3.69 -19.65
N ARG A 260 9.27 3.12 -18.44
CA ARG A 260 10.02 3.61 -17.28
C ARG A 260 9.63 5.03 -16.87
N TYR A 261 8.33 5.28 -16.76
CA TYR A 261 7.77 6.52 -16.24
C TYR A 261 6.77 6.21 -15.12
N PHE A 262 6.40 7.22 -14.34
CA PHE A 262 5.45 7.08 -13.24
C PHE A 262 4.55 8.31 -13.20
N ASP A 263 3.36 8.20 -13.81
CA ASP A 263 2.39 9.28 -13.94
C ASP A 263 0.96 8.71 -14.07
N HIS A 264 -0.03 9.49 -13.66
CA HIS A 264 -1.45 9.19 -13.87
C HIS A 264 -1.83 9.29 -15.36
N ILE A 265 -1.16 10.18 -16.09
CA ILE A 265 -1.39 10.42 -17.52
C ILE A 265 -0.53 9.46 -18.34
N GLY A 266 -1.17 8.69 -19.21
CA GLY A 266 -0.51 7.79 -20.15
C GLY A 266 0.36 8.57 -21.14
N LEU A 267 1.35 7.92 -21.76
CA LEU A 267 2.18 8.56 -22.79
C LEU A 267 1.41 8.93 -24.05
N ASP A 268 0.25 8.31 -24.26
CA ASP A 268 -0.73 8.65 -25.29
C ASP A 268 -1.63 9.85 -24.91
N GLY A 269 -1.49 10.37 -23.68
CA GLY A 269 -2.27 11.47 -23.13
C GLY A 269 -3.57 11.03 -22.43
N SER A 270 -3.84 9.72 -22.32
CA SER A 270 -5.02 9.19 -21.65
C SER A 270 -4.99 9.48 -20.15
N THR A 271 -6.12 9.92 -19.59
CA THR A 271 -6.34 9.94 -18.14
C THR A 271 -6.76 8.55 -17.65
N PRO A 272 -6.72 8.26 -16.34
CA PRO A 272 -7.23 7.00 -15.79
C PRO A 272 -8.68 6.71 -16.21
N PHE A 273 -9.47 7.77 -16.31
CA PHE A 273 -10.89 7.72 -16.64
C PHE A 273 -11.16 7.51 -18.12
N ASP A 274 -10.26 7.98 -18.99
CA ASP A 274 -10.31 7.66 -20.42
C ASP A 274 -10.03 6.17 -20.61
N ARG A 275 -8.96 5.66 -19.98
CA ARG A 275 -8.62 4.21 -20.02
C ARG A 275 -9.77 3.34 -19.54
N MET A 276 -10.42 3.71 -18.43
CA MET A 276 -11.58 2.98 -17.93
C MET A 276 -12.77 2.99 -18.90
N GLN A 277 -13.08 4.15 -19.49
CA GLN A 277 -14.19 4.27 -20.46
C GLN A 277 -13.91 3.51 -21.76
N GLU A 278 -12.67 3.55 -22.25
CA GLU A 278 -12.23 2.82 -23.44
C GLU A 278 -12.36 1.30 -23.24
N ASP A 279 -12.11 0.82 -22.03
CA ASP A 279 -12.31 -0.58 -21.63
C ASP A 279 -13.76 -0.91 -21.24
N GLY A 280 -14.71 0.01 -21.46
CA GLY A 280 -16.14 -0.22 -21.26
C GLY A 280 -16.64 -0.05 -19.82
N ILE A 281 -15.78 0.39 -18.90
CA ILE A 281 -16.15 0.57 -17.49
C ILE A 281 -16.95 1.86 -17.33
N SER A 282 -18.21 1.72 -16.93
CA SER A 282 -19.11 2.86 -16.67
C SER A 282 -19.11 3.21 -15.19
N PHE A 283 -18.92 4.49 -14.87
CA PHE A 283 -18.86 4.94 -13.49
C PHE A 283 -19.50 6.32 -13.28
N THR A 284 -19.98 6.55 -12.06
CA THR A 284 -20.46 7.86 -11.58
C THR A 284 -19.46 8.53 -10.64
N ALA A 285 -18.55 7.74 -10.07
CA ALA A 285 -17.41 8.18 -9.28
C ALA A 285 -16.25 7.24 -9.57
N ALA A 286 -15.05 7.76 -9.73
CA ALA A 286 -13.84 6.98 -9.91
C ALA A 286 -12.62 7.65 -9.26
N GLY A 287 -11.56 6.88 -9.03
CA GLY A 287 -10.29 7.37 -8.48
C GLY A 287 -9.15 6.44 -8.84
N GLU A 288 -7.93 6.96 -8.83
CA GLU A 288 -6.70 6.19 -9.07
C GLU A 288 -5.67 6.49 -7.99
N ASN A 289 -5.00 5.44 -7.50
CA ASN A 289 -3.74 5.59 -6.78
C ASN A 289 -2.64 4.82 -7.51
N LEU A 290 -1.42 5.36 -7.46
CA LEU A 290 -0.23 4.74 -8.01
C LEU A 290 0.81 4.52 -6.90
N ALA A 291 1.55 3.42 -6.97
CA ALA A 291 2.75 3.20 -6.16
C ALA A 291 3.87 2.57 -7.00
N PHE A 292 5.11 2.77 -6.62
CA PHE A 292 6.28 2.30 -7.37
C PHE A 292 7.45 1.93 -6.47
N GLY A 293 8.08 0.78 -6.77
CA GLY A 293 9.35 0.34 -6.18
C GLY A 293 9.21 -0.45 -4.88
N GLN A 294 8.03 -0.49 -4.25
CA GLN A 294 7.83 -1.30 -3.04
C GLN A 294 7.67 -2.77 -3.42
N ALA A 295 8.63 -3.62 -3.06
CA ALA A 295 8.58 -5.06 -3.36
C ALA A 295 7.49 -5.86 -2.60
N SER A 296 6.61 -5.19 -1.88
CA SER A 296 5.56 -5.79 -1.05
C SER A 296 4.34 -4.86 -1.03
N SER A 297 3.16 -5.45 -1.23
CA SER A 297 1.88 -4.74 -1.15
C SER A 297 1.61 -4.14 0.23
N ILE A 298 2.17 -4.72 1.30
CA ILE A 298 2.10 -4.14 2.65
C ILE A 298 2.76 -2.75 2.66
N TYR A 299 4.01 -2.65 2.19
CA TYR A 299 4.73 -1.37 2.17
C TYR A 299 4.12 -0.39 1.17
N ALA A 300 3.63 -0.87 0.02
CA ALA A 300 2.90 -0.02 -0.93
C ALA A 300 1.65 0.58 -0.28
N HIS A 301 0.83 -0.26 0.36
CA HIS A 301 -0.40 0.17 1.04
C HIS A 301 -0.15 1.16 2.18
N GLN A 302 0.85 0.90 3.04
CA GLN A 302 1.20 1.83 4.12
C GLN A 302 1.66 3.19 3.56
N GLY A 303 2.47 3.19 2.50
CA GLY A 303 2.89 4.43 1.83
C GLY A 303 1.72 5.19 1.19
N LEU A 304 0.75 4.49 0.59
CA LEU A 304 -0.47 5.10 0.09
C LEU A 304 -1.29 5.72 1.23
N MET A 305 -1.47 5.02 2.35
CA MET A 305 -2.19 5.55 3.51
C MET A 305 -1.50 6.79 4.13
N ASN A 306 -0.17 6.88 4.07
CA ASN A 306 0.58 8.04 4.53
C ASN A 306 0.65 9.20 3.52
N SER A 307 0.01 9.09 2.36
CA SER A 307 -0.23 10.20 1.43
C SER A 307 -1.68 10.67 1.52
N GLU A 308 -1.92 11.94 1.87
CA GLU A 308 -3.27 12.47 2.11
C GLU A 308 -4.21 12.27 0.90
N GLY A 309 -3.73 12.55 -0.31
CA GLY A 309 -4.51 12.34 -1.54
C GLY A 309 -4.85 10.87 -1.79
N HIS A 310 -3.87 9.97 -1.64
CA HIS A 310 -4.09 8.54 -1.85
C HIS A 310 -5.00 7.92 -0.77
N ARG A 311 -4.82 8.36 0.49
CA ARG A 311 -5.66 7.99 1.62
C ARG A 311 -7.11 8.42 1.40
N ALA A 312 -7.34 9.64 0.92
CA ALA A 312 -8.66 10.12 0.59
C ALA A 312 -9.34 9.23 -0.46
N THR A 313 -8.62 8.77 -1.48
CA THR A 313 -9.14 7.80 -2.46
C THR A 313 -9.49 6.46 -1.80
N ILE A 314 -8.60 5.89 -0.97
CA ILE A 314 -8.83 4.60 -0.29
C ILE A 314 -10.05 4.64 0.63
N LEU A 315 -10.24 5.76 1.33
CA LEU A 315 -11.30 5.96 2.33
C LEU A 315 -12.54 6.65 1.77
N ASN A 316 -12.63 6.86 0.46
CA ASN A 316 -13.82 7.41 -0.16
C ASN A 316 -14.97 6.38 -0.08
N ASP A 317 -16.06 6.75 0.58
CA ASP A 317 -17.24 5.91 0.77
C ASP A 317 -18.10 5.82 -0.51
N GLU A 318 -17.76 6.59 -1.55
CA GLU A 318 -18.48 6.54 -2.80
C GLU A 318 -18.22 5.25 -3.58
N TYR A 319 -17.02 4.70 -3.52
CA TYR A 319 -16.63 3.57 -4.35
C TYR A 319 -17.28 2.26 -3.89
N GLN A 320 -17.55 1.38 -4.86
CA GLN A 320 -18.10 0.04 -4.65
C GLN A 320 -17.17 -1.06 -5.15
N PHE A 321 -16.30 -0.74 -6.12
CA PHE A 321 -15.43 -1.69 -6.78
C PHE A 321 -13.98 -1.22 -6.79
N LEU A 322 -13.06 -2.19 -6.80
CA LEU A 322 -11.62 -2.01 -6.85
C LEU A 322 -11.01 -2.94 -7.89
N GLY A 323 -10.28 -2.38 -8.85
CA GLY A 323 -9.37 -3.09 -9.74
C GLY A 323 -7.93 -2.76 -9.40
N ILE A 324 -7.05 -3.75 -9.43
CA ILE A 324 -5.63 -3.59 -9.09
C ILE A 324 -4.78 -4.15 -10.22
N GLY A 325 -3.80 -3.38 -10.68
CA GLY A 325 -2.86 -3.77 -11.71
C GLY A 325 -1.43 -3.67 -11.21
N ILE A 326 -0.65 -4.73 -11.43
CA ILE A 326 0.75 -4.76 -11.03
C ILE A 326 1.58 -5.26 -12.21
N ALA A 327 2.60 -4.49 -12.56
CA ALA A 327 3.62 -4.89 -13.52
C ALA A 327 5.00 -4.62 -12.92
N ILE A 328 6.04 -5.18 -13.52
CA ILE A 328 7.41 -4.96 -13.08
C ILE A 328 8.27 -4.54 -14.26
N ASP A 329 9.25 -3.68 -14.00
CA ASP A 329 10.25 -3.36 -15.01
C ASP A 329 11.39 -4.40 -15.06
N THR A 330 12.32 -4.18 -15.99
CA THR A 330 13.52 -5.00 -16.16
C THR A 330 14.47 -5.00 -14.95
N SER A 331 14.29 -4.07 -14.02
CA SER A 331 15.03 -3.95 -12.75
C SER A 331 14.24 -4.56 -11.57
N GLU A 332 13.18 -5.31 -11.87
CA GLU A 332 12.31 -5.98 -10.91
C GLU A 332 11.63 -5.02 -9.93
N GLN A 333 11.46 -3.75 -10.34
CA GLN A 333 10.71 -2.76 -9.58
C GLN A 333 9.23 -2.86 -9.95
N PRO A 334 8.33 -3.09 -8.97
CA PRO A 334 6.91 -3.15 -9.23
C PRO A 334 6.29 -1.76 -9.39
N TYR A 335 5.34 -1.66 -10.32
CA TYR A 335 4.44 -0.55 -10.54
C TYR A 335 3.03 -1.02 -10.17
N TYR A 336 2.39 -0.29 -9.27
CA TYR A 336 1.04 -0.57 -8.79
C TYR A 336 0.10 0.52 -9.30
N THR A 337 -1.04 0.10 -9.84
CA THR A 337 -2.17 0.95 -10.17
C THR A 337 -3.38 0.39 -9.44
N THR A 338 -4.08 1.21 -8.67
CA THR A 338 -5.38 0.84 -8.10
C THR A 338 -6.45 1.79 -8.61
N LEU A 339 -7.49 1.22 -9.19
CA LEU A 339 -8.63 1.93 -9.77
C LEU A 339 -9.87 1.62 -8.95
N TYR A 340 -10.51 2.68 -8.47
CA TYR A 340 -11.72 2.62 -7.64
C TYR A 340 -12.88 3.16 -8.45
N HIS A 341 -14.06 2.55 -8.33
CA HIS A 341 -15.24 3.10 -8.98
C HIS A 341 -16.58 2.75 -8.32
N ARG A 342 -17.60 3.55 -8.63
CA ARG A 342 -19.03 3.26 -8.44
C ARG A 342 -19.70 3.15 -9.79
N GLY A 343 -20.38 2.05 -10.06
CA GLY A 343 -21.05 1.79 -11.34
C GLY A 343 -20.92 0.33 -11.77
N SER A 344 -21.32 0.00 -13.00
CA SER A 344 -21.21 -1.36 -13.53
C SER A 344 -19.89 -1.54 -14.26
N ALA A 345 -19.16 -2.61 -13.92
CA ALA A 345 -18.23 -3.24 -14.85
C ALA A 345 -19.09 -4.09 -15.82
N SER A 346 -19.12 -3.73 -17.10
CA SER A 346 -19.88 -4.46 -18.12
C SER A 346 -19.22 -5.76 -18.52
#